data_AF-A0ABC8UC19-F1
#
_entry.id   AF-A0ABC8UC19-F1
#
_cell.length_a   1.000
_cell.length_b   1.000
_cell.length_c   1.000
_cell.angle_alpha   90.00
_cell.angle_beta   90.00
_cell.angle_gamma   90.00
#
_symmetry.space_group_name_H-M   'P 1'
#
loop_
_entity.id
_entity.type
_entity.pdbx_description
1 polymer ?
#
loop_
_entity_poly.entity_id
_entity_poly.type
_entity_poly.pdbx_seq_one_letter_code
_entity_poly.pdbx_strand_id
1 'polypeptide(L)'
;MTVTNKRDILAIKKSQRFKSPPPSLYIYLPTSPLRWNNYANWEESQNADFNRARSVWESALEVDYRDHSSWFKYADFGMKNKFINRARNVWDRAVTLLPRVDQLWYKYFHMEEVLGNVAGKDPPVVSIRMNPQDPENWLMPTVN
;
A
#
# COMPACT_ATOMS: atom_id res chain seq x y z
N MET A 1 -45.49 8.22 -1.31
CA MET A 1 -44.86 8.33 0.02
C MET A 1 -44.60 6.92 0.53
N THR A 2 -43.41 6.35 0.31
CA THR A 2 -43.12 4.98 0.75
C THR A 2 -42.53 5.02 2.15
N VAL A 3 -43.32 4.55 3.11
CA VAL A 3 -42.90 4.31 4.49
C VAL A 3 -41.90 3.16 4.46
N THR A 4 -40.61 3.44 4.39
CA THR A 4 -39.59 2.40 4.55
C THR A 4 -39.46 2.12 6.04
N ASN A 5 -39.92 0.93 6.45
CA ASN A 5 -39.89 0.50 7.83
C ASN A 5 -38.42 0.39 8.30
N LYS A 6 -38.15 0.64 9.59
CA LYS A 6 -36.78 0.56 10.16
C LYS A 6 -36.13 -0.80 9.89
N ARG A 7 -36.95 -1.86 9.77
CA ARG A 7 -36.54 -3.21 9.37
C ARG A 7 -36.07 -3.29 7.92
N ASP A 8 -36.75 -2.61 7.00
CA ASP A 8 -36.40 -2.57 5.58
C ASP A 8 -35.12 -1.77 5.36
N ILE A 9 -34.97 -0.65 6.08
CA ILE A 9 -33.73 0.13 6.08
C ILE A 9 -32.56 -0.72 6.59
N LEU A 10 -32.77 -1.55 7.62
CA LEU A 10 -31.75 -2.45 8.16
C LEU A 10 -31.43 -3.60 7.20
N ALA A 11 -32.44 -4.16 6.52
CA ALA A 11 -32.26 -5.20 5.51
C ALA A 11 -31.53 -4.67 4.27
N ILE A 12 -31.82 -3.43 3.85
CA ILE A 12 -31.09 -2.72 2.79
C ILE A 12 -29.66 -2.43 3.24
N LYS A 13 -29.43 -1.94 4.47
CA LYS A 13 -28.07 -1.75 5.01
C LYS A 13 -27.29 -3.06 5.13
N LYS A 14 -27.96 -4.17 5.48
CA LYS A 14 -27.36 -5.52 5.47
C LYS A 14 -27.05 -5.97 4.05
N SER A 15 -27.95 -5.83 3.08
CA SER A 15 -27.69 -6.24 1.69
C SER A 15 -26.61 -5.39 1.03
N GLN A 16 -26.53 -4.10 1.35
CA GLN A 16 -25.45 -3.20 0.92
C GLN A 16 -24.12 -3.55 1.62
N ARG A 17 -24.13 -4.01 2.89
CA ARG A 17 -22.96 -4.65 3.52
C ARG A 17 -22.51 -5.92 2.80
N PHE A 18 -23.44 -6.71 2.27
CA PHE A 18 -23.20 -8.01 1.61
C PHE A 18 -22.82 -7.93 0.12
N LYS A 19 -22.81 -6.74 -0.51
CA LYS A 19 -22.13 -6.54 -1.82
C LYS A 19 -20.59 -6.58 -1.70
N SER A 20 -20.11 -6.75 -0.49
CA SER A 20 -18.71 -6.75 -0.10
C SER A 20 -18.32 -8.18 0.28
N PRO A 21 -17.18 -8.69 -0.21
CA PRO A 21 -16.81 -10.08 0.02
C PRO A 21 -16.69 -10.37 1.53
N PRO A 22 -17.34 -11.44 2.05
CA PRO A 22 -17.39 -11.72 3.48
C PRO A 22 -16.00 -12.15 4.01
N PRO A 23 -15.58 -11.66 5.21
CA PRO A 23 -14.25 -11.92 5.78
C PRO A 23 -13.94 -13.41 6.06
N SER A 24 -14.93 -14.29 6.21
CA SER A 24 -14.72 -15.63 6.81
C SER A 24 -14.49 -16.78 5.82
N LEU A 25 -14.53 -16.56 4.51
CA LEU A 25 -14.23 -17.60 3.50
C LEU A 25 -12.96 -17.31 2.67
N TYR A 26 -12.32 -16.16 2.88
CA TYR A 26 -11.19 -15.69 2.06
C TYR A 26 -9.80 -16.05 2.58
N ILE A 27 -9.71 -16.57 3.81
CA ILE A 27 -8.45 -17.11 4.35
C ILE A 27 -8.01 -18.41 3.67
N TYR A 28 -8.87 -19.07 2.88
CA TYR A 28 -8.54 -20.36 2.28
C TYR A 28 -8.06 -20.33 0.83
N LEU A 29 -8.32 -19.26 0.04
CA LEU A 29 -7.70 -19.12 -1.30
C LEU A 29 -7.57 -17.65 -1.75
N PRO A 30 -6.49 -16.96 -1.35
CA PRO A 30 -6.09 -15.69 -1.93
C PRO A 30 -4.95 -15.91 -2.93
N THR A 31 -5.23 -16.50 -4.09
CA THR A 31 -4.24 -16.72 -5.15
C THR A 31 -3.95 -15.48 -6.01
N SER A 32 -4.57 -14.32 -5.75
CA SER A 32 -4.38 -13.11 -6.56
C SER A 32 -4.23 -11.82 -5.72
N PRO A 33 -3.15 -11.03 -5.94
CA PRO A 33 -2.89 -9.78 -5.22
C PRO A 33 -3.97 -8.71 -5.48
N LEU A 34 -4.68 -8.76 -6.62
CA LEU A 34 -5.76 -7.82 -6.94
C LEU A 34 -6.93 -7.90 -5.96
N ARG A 35 -7.18 -9.08 -5.40
CA ARG A 35 -8.31 -9.31 -4.49
C ARG A 35 -8.08 -8.63 -3.13
N TRP A 36 -6.86 -8.70 -2.63
CA TRP A 36 -6.43 -8.00 -1.41
C TRP A 36 -6.54 -6.49 -1.56
N ASN A 37 -6.08 -5.95 -2.69
CA ASN A 37 -6.15 -4.53 -2.99
C ASN A 37 -7.59 -4.00 -2.96
N ASN A 38 -8.51 -4.70 -3.64
CA ASN A 38 -9.93 -4.32 -3.67
C ASN A 38 -10.56 -4.39 -2.28
N TYR A 39 -10.18 -5.38 -1.47
CA TYR A 39 -10.72 -5.53 -0.13
C TYR A 39 -10.21 -4.44 0.84
N ALA A 40 -8.92 -4.14 0.81
CA ALA A 40 -8.34 -3.07 1.62
C ALA A 40 -8.94 -1.69 1.26
N ASN A 41 -9.10 -1.39 -0.03
CA ASN A 41 -9.76 -0.16 -0.49
C ASN A 41 -11.24 -0.11 -0.05
N TRP A 42 -11.92 -1.26 -0.04
CA TRP A 42 -13.30 -1.33 0.41
C TRP A 42 -13.43 -1.03 1.91
N GLU A 43 -12.58 -1.62 2.76
CA GLU A 43 -12.53 -1.36 4.22
C GLU A 43 -12.24 0.12 4.50
N GLU A 44 -11.31 0.74 3.75
CA GLU A 44 -11.02 2.17 3.83
C GLU A 44 -12.26 3.02 3.48
N SER A 45 -12.97 2.68 2.40
CA SER A 45 -14.09 3.49 1.89
C SER A 45 -15.36 3.42 2.75
N GLN A 46 -15.67 2.28 3.36
CA GLN A 46 -16.98 2.05 3.99
C GLN A 46 -16.98 2.33 5.49
N ASN A 47 -15.89 1.97 6.19
CA ASN A 47 -15.88 1.96 7.64
C ASN A 47 -14.93 3.00 8.25
N ALA A 48 -14.04 3.64 7.46
CA ALA A 48 -12.91 4.42 7.97
C ALA A 48 -12.11 3.67 9.05
N ASP A 49 -12.16 2.33 9.04
CA ASP A 49 -11.50 1.48 10.02
C ASP A 49 -10.11 1.14 9.51
N PHE A 50 -9.20 2.09 9.74
CA PHE A 50 -7.81 1.98 9.31
C PHE A 50 -7.07 0.79 9.95
N ASN A 51 -7.53 0.32 11.11
CA ASN A 51 -6.93 -0.82 11.78
C ASN A 51 -7.27 -2.13 11.07
N ARG A 52 -8.53 -2.28 10.60
CA ARG A 52 -8.90 -3.43 9.77
C ARG A 52 -8.24 -3.41 8.41
N ALA A 53 -8.25 -2.27 7.73
CA ALA A 53 -7.57 -2.12 6.44
C ALA A 53 -6.08 -2.50 6.56
N ARG A 54 -5.43 -2.13 7.68
CA ARG A 54 -4.07 -2.55 7.99
C ARG A 54 -3.93 -4.07 8.10
N SER A 55 -4.78 -4.74 8.89
CA SER A 55 -4.70 -6.19 9.03
C SER A 55 -4.84 -6.89 7.67
N VAL A 56 -5.69 -6.37 6.79
CA VAL A 56 -5.84 -6.87 5.41
C VAL A 56 -4.53 -6.71 4.61
N TRP A 57 -3.87 -5.56 4.71
CA TRP A 57 -2.58 -5.33 4.05
C TRP A 57 -1.48 -6.25 4.59
N GLU A 58 -1.39 -6.43 5.91
CA GLU A 58 -0.39 -7.35 6.50
C GLU A 58 -0.65 -8.80 6.05
N SER A 59 -1.91 -9.26 6.04
CA SER A 59 -2.25 -10.58 5.51
C SER A 59 -1.94 -10.73 4.02
N ALA A 60 -2.10 -9.67 3.22
CA ALA A 60 -1.71 -9.69 1.81
C ALA A 60 -0.20 -9.92 1.63
N LEU A 61 0.61 -9.25 2.47
CA LEU A 61 2.07 -9.42 2.47
C LEU A 61 2.52 -10.78 3.02
N GLU A 62 1.78 -11.36 3.98
CA GLU A 62 2.04 -12.72 4.47
C GLU A 62 1.85 -13.77 3.37
N VAL A 63 0.89 -13.56 2.47
CA VAL A 63 0.62 -14.47 1.35
C VAL A 63 1.68 -14.34 0.25
N ASP A 64 1.98 -13.12 -0.18
CA ASP A 64 3.02 -12.87 -1.19
C ASP A 64 3.74 -11.55 -0.93
N TYR A 65 4.85 -11.62 -0.19
CA TYR A 65 5.71 -10.47 0.07
C TYR A 65 6.58 -10.09 -1.14
N ARG A 66 6.67 -10.91 -2.18
CA ARG A 66 7.53 -10.65 -3.35
C ARG A 66 6.86 -9.71 -4.35
N ASP A 67 5.53 -9.63 -4.32
CA ASP A 67 4.78 -8.67 -5.12
C ASP A 67 5.03 -7.23 -4.62
N HIS A 68 5.87 -6.51 -5.36
CA HIS A 68 6.16 -5.09 -5.14
C HIS A 68 4.92 -4.19 -5.29
N SER A 69 3.88 -4.61 -6.04
CA SER A 69 2.64 -3.83 -6.18
C SER A 69 1.90 -3.68 -4.85
N SER A 70 1.91 -4.73 -4.03
CA SER A 70 1.25 -4.76 -2.73
C SER A 70 1.93 -3.83 -1.73
N TRP A 71 3.27 -3.77 -1.73
CA TRP A 71 4.04 -2.80 -0.94
C TRP A 71 3.72 -1.35 -1.32
N PHE A 72 3.65 -1.05 -2.62
CA PHE A 72 3.31 0.28 -3.11
C PHE A 72 1.94 0.75 -2.61
N LYS A 73 0.92 -0.09 -2.77
CA LYS A 73 -0.45 0.27 -2.39
C LYS A 73 -0.61 0.40 -0.88
N TYR A 74 0.08 -0.43 -0.09
CA TYR A 74 0.04 -0.33 1.36
C TYR A 74 0.72 0.96 1.86
N ALA A 75 1.87 1.34 1.29
CA ALA A 75 2.52 2.59 1.62
C ALA A 75 1.70 3.82 1.18
N ASP A 76 1.12 3.78 -0.03
CA ASP A 76 0.21 4.82 -0.54
C ASP A 76 -1.02 4.99 0.37
N PHE A 77 -1.57 3.90 0.89
CA PHE A 77 -2.64 3.92 1.89
C PHE A 77 -2.21 4.69 3.16
N GLY A 78 -0.99 4.44 3.64
CA GLY A 78 -0.44 5.18 4.78
C GLY A 78 -0.30 6.68 4.49
N MET A 79 0.19 7.03 3.30
CA MET A 79 0.38 8.43 2.88
C MET A 79 -0.94 9.19 2.71
N LYS A 80 -1.94 8.58 2.06
CA LYS A 80 -3.28 9.17 1.88
C LYS A 80 -3.96 9.52 3.20
N ASN A 81 -3.77 8.66 4.20
CA ASN A 81 -4.36 8.82 5.53
C ASN A 81 -3.46 9.58 6.51
N LYS A 82 -2.38 10.22 6.03
CA LYS A 82 -1.42 11.01 6.84
C LYS A 82 -0.69 10.20 7.92
N PHE A 83 -0.60 8.87 7.78
CA PHE A 83 0.14 7.99 8.68
C PHE A 83 1.61 7.83 8.23
N ILE A 84 2.34 8.94 8.16
CA ILE A 84 3.69 9.02 7.59
C ILE A 84 4.67 8.04 8.27
N ASN A 85 4.68 7.99 9.60
CA ASN A 85 5.56 7.08 10.35
C ASN A 85 5.27 5.60 10.04
N ARG A 86 4.02 5.26 9.73
CA ARG A 86 3.65 3.89 9.36
C ARG A 86 4.06 3.60 7.91
N ALA A 87 3.85 4.53 6.99
CA ALA A 87 4.31 4.41 5.61
C ALA A 87 5.83 4.20 5.54
N ARG A 88 6.61 4.96 6.31
CA ARG A 88 8.06 4.79 6.43
C ARG A 88 8.46 3.39 6.90
N ASN A 89 7.82 2.88 7.96
CA ASN A 89 8.06 1.51 8.44
C ASN A 89 7.72 0.44 7.38
N VAL A 90 6.70 0.66 6.55
CA VAL A 90 6.36 -0.24 5.44
C VAL A 90 7.46 -0.21 4.37
N TRP A 91 7.96 0.97 4.00
CA TRP A 91 9.07 1.10 3.06
C TRP A 91 10.37 0.50 3.58
N ASP A 92 10.74 0.76 4.83
CA ASP A 92 11.94 0.20 5.46
C ASP A 92 11.91 -1.34 5.43
N ARG A 93 10.75 -1.94 5.70
CA ARG A 93 10.55 -3.39 5.55
C ARG A 93 10.67 -3.84 4.10
N ALA A 94 10.05 -3.13 3.16
CA ALA A 94 10.07 -3.47 1.73
C ALA A 94 11.49 -3.51 1.18
N VAL A 95 12.30 -2.48 1.46
CA VAL A 95 13.69 -2.40 0.97
C VAL A 95 14.61 -3.39 1.69
N THR A 96 14.32 -3.73 2.94
CA THR A 96 15.06 -4.77 3.67
C THR A 96 14.80 -6.16 3.11
N LEU A 97 13.54 -6.47 2.76
CA LEU A 97 13.15 -7.78 2.23
C LEU A 97 13.49 -7.93 0.74
N LEU A 98 13.37 -6.86 -0.04
CA LEU A 98 13.56 -6.84 -1.49
C LEU A 98 14.60 -5.78 -1.91
N PRO A 99 15.87 -5.90 -1.45
CA PRO A 99 16.87 -4.85 -1.67
C PRO A 99 17.28 -4.68 -3.13
N ARG A 100 17.01 -5.68 -3.98
CA ARG A 100 17.35 -5.69 -5.42
C ARG A 100 16.25 -5.12 -6.32
N VAL A 101 15.14 -4.66 -5.76
CA VAL A 101 14.03 -4.09 -6.53
C VAL A 101 14.14 -2.57 -6.51
N ASP A 102 14.75 -2.01 -7.54
CA ASP A 102 15.06 -0.57 -7.61
C ASP A 102 13.80 0.31 -7.53
N GLN A 103 12.67 -0.17 -8.07
CA GLN A 103 11.40 0.55 -8.01
C GLN A 103 10.94 0.87 -6.57
N LEU A 104 11.26 0.01 -5.60
CA LEU A 104 10.95 0.25 -4.19
C LEU A 104 11.78 1.41 -3.64
N TRP A 105 13.08 1.44 -3.95
CA TRP A 105 13.98 2.51 -3.54
C TRP A 105 13.57 3.86 -4.14
N TYR A 106 13.24 3.90 -5.44
CA TYR A 106 12.82 5.14 -6.10
C TYR A 106 11.56 5.72 -5.47
N LYS A 107 10.53 4.90 -5.25
CA LYS A 107 9.29 5.36 -4.60
C LYS A 107 9.51 5.78 -3.15
N TYR A 108 10.38 5.08 -2.42
CA TYR A 108 10.69 5.44 -1.04
C TYR A 108 11.40 6.79 -0.95
N PHE A 109 12.43 7.02 -1.78
CA PHE A 109 13.12 8.31 -1.85
C PHE A 109 12.16 9.44 -2.23
N HIS A 110 11.33 9.23 -3.26
CA HIS A 110 10.33 10.21 -3.68
C HIS A 110 9.35 10.56 -2.54
N MET A 111 8.94 9.58 -1.74
CA MET A 111 8.11 9.84 -0.56
C MET A 111 8.82 10.76 0.45
N GLU A 112 10.11 10.53 0.73
CA GLU A 112 10.88 11.36 1.66
C GLU A 112 11.17 12.75 1.12
N GLU A 113 11.38 12.88 -0.18
CA GLU A 113 11.50 14.15 -0.89
C GLU A 113 10.22 15.00 -0.76
N VAL A 114 9.06 14.39 -1.00
CA VAL A 114 7.75 15.04 -0.79
C VAL A 114 7.54 15.47 0.67
N LEU A 115 8.16 14.76 1.61
CA LEU A 115 8.13 15.11 3.04
C LEU A 115 9.20 16.13 3.46
N GLY A 116 10.09 16.55 2.55
CA GLY A 116 11.18 17.47 2.84
C GLY A 116 12.36 16.86 3.61
N ASN A 117 12.43 15.53 3.71
CA ASN A 117 13.47 14.80 4.46
C ASN A 117 14.48 14.14 3.52
N VAL A 118 15.12 14.93 2.66
CA VAL A 118 16.13 14.45 1.67
C VAL A 118 17.50 14.12 2.30
N ALA A 119 17.74 14.49 3.54
CA ALA A 119 19.05 14.28 4.18
C ALA A 119 19.24 12.81 4.64
N GLY A 120 20.09 12.07 3.95
CA GLY A 120 20.67 10.80 4.44
C GLY A 120 19.98 9.50 3.99
N LYS A 121 19.12 9.53 2.97
CA LYS A 121 18.45 8.34 2.42
C LYS A 121 18.80 8.08 0.96
N ASP A 122 20.07 8.24 0.62
CA ASP A 122 20.55 7.90 -0.71
C ASP A 122 20.30 6.41 -0.97
N PRO A 123 19.75 6.04 -2.14
CA PRO A 123 19.60 4.65 -2.50
C PRO A 123 20.97 3.96 -2.51
N PRO A 124 21.08 2.69 -2.07
CA PRO A 124 22.35 2.01 -1.96
C PRO A 124 23.05 1.99 -3.33
N VAL A 125 24.35 2.31 -3.36
CA VAL A 125 25.20 2.40 -4.57
C VAL A 125 25.10 1.18 -5.50
N VAL A 126 24.60 0.04 -5.01
CA VAL A 126 24.30 -1.17 -5.79
C VAL A 126 23.20 -0.95 -6.83
N SER A 127 22.18 -0.12 -6.57
CA SER A 127 21.10 0.19 -7.53
C SER A 127 21.56 1.12 -8.66
N ILE A 128 22.65 1.87 -8.47
CA ILE A 128 23.24 2.78 -9.46
C ILE A 128 24.00 2.00 -10.56
N ARG A 129 24.35 0.72 -10.34
CA ARG A 129 25.20 -0.06 -11.25
C ARG A 129 24.48 -0.97 -12.25
N MET A 130 23.15 -1.01 -12.27
CA MET A 130 22.38 -1.94 -13.13
C MET A 130 21.53 -1.22 -14.19
N ASN A 131 22.11 -0.29 -14.94
CA ASN A 131 21.57 0.08 -16.26
C ASN A 131 22.71 0.26 -17.29
N PRO A 132 23.08 -0.77 -18.05
CA PRO A 132 24.16 -0.70 -19.04
C PRO A 132 23.87 0.19 -20.28
N GLN A 133 22.74 0.89 -20.34
CA GLN A 133 22.28 1.61 -21.54
C GLN A 133 22.07 3.12 -21.35
N ASP A 134 22.40 3.69 -20.20
CA ASP A 134 22.07 5.10 -19.93
C ASP A 134 23.27 5.86 -19.31
N PRO A 135 24.12 6.49 -20.14
CA PRO A 135 25.34 7.17 -19.67
C PRO A 135 25.09 8.53 -19.00
N GLU A 136 23.84 9.01 -18.87
CA GLU A 136 23.54 10.38 -18.43
C GLU A 136 22.60 10.53 -17.22
N ASN A 137 22.05 9.47 -16.64
CA ASN A 137 21.20 9.61 -15.46
C ASN A 137 22.02 9.55 -14.16
N TRP A 138 21.81 10.53 -13.28
CA TRP A 138 22.38 10.74 -11.93
C TRP A 138 23.59 11.68 -11.75
N LEU A 139 23.76 12.68 -12.63
CA LEU A 139 24.25 13.96 -12.13
C LEU A 139 23.17 14.55 -11.22
N MET A 140 23.30 14.40 -9.90
CA MET A 140 22.58 15.30 -8.99
C MET A 140 23.26 16.67 -9.08
N PRO A 141 22.56 17.77 -9.41
CA PRO A 141 23.14 19.09 -9.29
C PRO A 141 23.43 19.31 -7.81
N THR A 142 24.71 19.42 -7.45
CA THR A 142 25.10 19.87 -6.13
C THR A 142 24.47 21.23 -5.90
N VAL A 143 23.61 21.32 -4.88
CA VAL A 143 23.04 22.58 -4.42
C VAL A 143 24.22 23.49 -4.06
N ASN A 144 24.32 24.64 -4.73
CA ASN A 144 25.28 25.70 -4.39
C ASN A 144 25.02 26.26 -2.99
#